data_AF-A0A7Z9RX54-F1
#
_entry.id   AF-A0A7Z9RX54-F1
#
_cell.length_a   1.000
_cell.length_b   1.000
_cell.length_c   1.000
_cell.angle_alpha   90.00
_cell.angle_beta   90.00
_cell.angle_gamma   90.00
#
_symmetry.space_group_name_H-M   'P 1'
#
loop_
_entity.id
_entity.type
_entity.pdbx_description
1 polymer ?
#
loop_
_entity_poly.entity_id
_entity_poly.type
_entity_poly.pdbx_seq_one_letter_code
_entity_poly.pdbx_strand_id
1 'polypeptide(L)'
;MEKIHPCKDQGSTLLEILIATIVFVVVISLSLAVAASFSRFGGEANADAASQLDAHRAFSRIESVLRQGWSAPTILDDGDALQVDVLGYSWNNQTTQWDRIDPATWRREYDLSAGEYFFVDSSGVEIPVATCTVRWDRLSTDPTTEEYHFGDVSCSISDESGNSSSWLLAVGIGTHQLDESGSERLPGISFDDQGQAIIVTLNLQRNPDEIPYSIRSRVKRRNYLAQAQ
;
A
#
# COMPACT_ATOMS: atom_id res chain seq x y z
N MET A 1 82.13 42.74 -15.76
CA MET A 1 81.95 41.74 -14.70
C MET A 1 80.82 42.24 -13.82
N GLU A 2 79.59 42.09 -14.30
CA GLU A 2 78.68 40.94 -14.15
C GLU A 2 77.74 41.20 -12.97
N LYS A 3 76.55 41.71 -13.29
CA LYS A 3 75.44 41.89 -12.35
C LYS A 3 74.80 40.52 -12.16
N ILE A 4 74.93 39.96 -10.97
CA ILE A 4 74.23 38.73 -10.59
C ILE A 4 72.78 39.11 -10.30
N HIS A 5 71.87 38.71 -11.19
CA HIS A 5 70.44 38.76 -10.93
C HIS A 5 70.06 37.66 -9.92
N PRO A 6 69.35 37.98 -8.82
CA PRO A 6 68.76 36.95 -7.98
C PRO A 6 67.61 36.29 -8.74
N CYS A 7 67.75 34.99 -8.99
CA CYS A 7 66.72 34.12 -9.56
C CYS A 7 65.49 34.14 -8.64
N LYS A 8 64.35 34.67 -9.14
CA LYS A 8 63.11 34.89 -8.37
C LYS A 8 61.99 33.90 -8.72
N ASP A 9 62.30 32.75 -9.33
CA ASP A 9 61.25 31.92 -9.98
C ASP A 9 61.07 30.49 -9.42
N GLN A 10 61.82 30.07 -8.40
CA GLN A 10 61.66 28.71 -7.81
C GLN A 10 60.70 28.62 -6.61
N GLY A 11 60.39 29.73 -5.94
CA GLY A 11 59.46 29.74 -4.79
C GLY A 11 57.99 29.94 -5.16
N SER A 12 57.69 30.65 -6.25
CA SER A 12 56.32 30.88 -6.74
C SER A 12 55.69 29.60 -7.27
N THR A 13 56.47 28.81 -8.00
CA THR A 13 56.02 27.56 -8.65
C THR A 13 55.59 26.50 -7.64
N LEU A 14 56.27 26.35 -6.50
CA LEU A 14 55.93 25.36 -5.48
C LEU A 14 54.69 25.77 -4.67
N LEU A 15 54.54 27.06 -4.37
CA LEU A 15 53.35 27.61 -3.70
C LEU A 15 52.10 27.48 -4.59
N GLU A 16 52.23 27.77 -5.88
CA GLU A 16 51.15 27.63 -6.87
C GLU A 16 50.67 26.17 -6.99
N ILE A 17 51.60 25.20 -7.04
CA ILE A 17 51.26 23.77 -7.05
C ILE A 17 50.51 23.37 -5.77
N LEU A 18 50.94 23.89 -4.62
CA LEU A 18 50.33 23.56 -3.33
C LEU A 18 48.89 24.14 -3.23
N ILE A 19 48.70 25.38 -3.66
CA ILE A 19 47.37 26.01 -3.74
C ILE A 19 46.47 25.25 -4.73
N ALA A 20 46.97 24.91 -5.92
CA ALA A 20 46.22 24.15 -6.91
C ALA A 20 45.81 22.77 -6.39
N THR A 21 46.69 22.11 -5.63
CA THR A 21 46.39 20.80 -5.02
C THR A 21 45.32 20.92 -3.94
N ILE A 22 45.37 21.93 -3.08
CA ILE A 22 44.34 22.16 -2.06
C ILE A 22 42.99 22.44 -2.71
N VAL A 23 42.95 23.32 -3.72
CA VAL A 23 41.73 23.62 -4.47
C VAL A 23 41.17 22.34 -5.11
N PHE A 24 42.04 21.53 -5.72
CA PHE A 24 41.64 20.26 -6.33
C PHE A 24 41.04 19.28 -5.31
N VAL A 25 41.68 19.12 -4.14
CA VAL A 25 41.16 18.26 -3.06
C VAL A 25 39.80 18.76 -2.57
N VAL A 26 39.65 20.07 -2.34
CA VAL A 26 38.39 20.67 -1.89
C VAL A 26 37.28 20.45 -2.92
N VAL A 27 37.57 20.67 -4.22
CA VAL A 27 36.62 20.46 -5.31
C VAL A 27 36.21 18.99 -5.40
N ILE A 28 37.14 18.05 -5.27
CA ILE A 28 36.83 16.62 -5.27
C ILE A 28 35.96 16.25 -4.07
N SER A 29 36.30 16.72 -2.86
CA SER A 29 35.53 16.42 -1.65
C SER A 29 34.10 16.97 -1.74
N LEU A 30 33.92 18.20 -2.23
CA LEU A 30 32.58 18.74 -2.48
C LEU A 30 31.84 17.94 -3.54
N SER A 31 32.51 17.62 -4.66
CA SER A 31 31.88 16.86 -5.76
C SER A 31 31.43 15.47 -5.30
N LEU A 32 32.23 14.80 -4.46
CA LEU A 32 31.89 13.49 -3.90
C LEU A 32 30.72 13.59 -2.91
N ALA A 33 30.72 14.61 -2.04
CA ALA A 33 29.61 14.85 -1.12
C ALA A 33 28.30 15.14 -1.88
N VAL A 34 28.37 15.94 -2.94
CA VAL A 34 27.23 16.25 -3.82
C VAL A 34 26.76 14.99 -4.56
N ALA A 35 27.67 14.20 -5.14
CA ALA A 35 27.32 12.94 -5.81
C ALA A 35 26.65 11.93 -4.85
N ALA A 36 27.17 11.81 -3.62
CA ALA A 36 26.55 10.98 -2.59
C ALA A 36 25.14 11.46 -2.22
N SER A 37 24.94 12.77 -2.11
CA SER A 37 23.61 13.34 -1.84
C SER A 37 22.62 13.05 -2.98
N PHE A 38 23.01 13.25 -4.25
CA PHE A 38 22.15 12.94 -5.39
C PHE A 38 21.85 11.45 -5.52
N SER A 39 22.82 10.59 -5.23
CA SER A 39 22.60 9.14 -5.18
C SER A 39 21.60 8.76 -4.09
N ARG A 40 21.66 9.41 -2.93
CA ARG A 40 20.71 9.18 -1.84
C ARG A 40 19.30 9.62 -2.23
N PHE A 41 19.14 10.83 -2.77
CA PHE A 41 17.87 11.34 -3.27
C PHE A 41 17.28 10.44 -4.37
N GLY A 42 18.11 9.95 -5.29
CA GLY A 42 17.67 9.01 -6.32
C GLY A 42 17.20 7.67 -5.74
N GLY A 43 17.86 7.16 -4.68
CA GLY A 43 17.44 5.96 -3.96
C GLY A 43 16.12 6.14 -3.22
N GLU A 44 15.98 7.24 -2.47
CA GLU A 44 14.77 7.60 -1.71
C GLU A 44 13.57 7.77 -2.66
N ALA A 45 13.73 8.52 -3.75
CA ALA A 45 12.66 8.74 -4.73
C ALA A 45 12.18 7.43 -5.40
N ASN A 46 13.09 6.50 -5.68
CA ASN A 46 12.72 5.21 -6.25
C ASN A 46 11.98 4.31 -5.24
N ALA A 47 12.39 4.32 -3.97
CA ALA A 47 11.74 3.57 -2.90
C ALA A 47 10.32 4.10 -2.63
N ASP A 48 10.16 5.42 -2.61
CA ASP A 48 8.86 6.09 -2.46
C ASP A 48 7.93 5.73 -3.63
N ALA A 49 8.38 5.88 -4.88
CA ALA A 49 7.59 5.54 -6.07
C ALA A 49 7.16 4.06 -6.10
N ALA A 50 8.03 3.14 -5.68
CA ALA A 50 7.69 1.72 -5.56
C ALA A 50 6.59 1.50 -4.50
N SER A 51 6.70 2.16 -3.34
CA SER A 51 5.72 2.03 -2.27
C SER A 51 4.36 2.64 -2.63
N GLN A 52 4.34 3.75 -3.35
CA GLN A 52 3.11 4.34 -3.89
C GLN A 52 2.44 3.41 -4.90
N LEU A 53 3.23 2.78 -5.78
CA LEU A 53 2.72 1.81 -6.74
C LEU A 53 2.09 0.59 -6.05
N ASP A 54 2.74 0.07 -5.01
CA ASP A 54 2.20 -1.05 -4.24
C ASP A 54 0.94 -0.66 -3.46
N ALA A 55 0.89 0.56 -2.90
CA ALA A 55 -0.33 1.10 -2.30
C ALA A 55 -1.48 1.20 -3.33
N HIS A 56 -1.21 1.66 -4.55
CA HIS A 56 -2.21 1.68 -5.63
C HIS A 56 -2.71 0.29 -6.02
N ARG A 57 -1.81 -0.70 -6.08
CA ARG A 57 -2.17 -2.09 -6.41
C ARG A 57 -3.02 -2.70 -5.31
N ALA A 58 -2.63 -2.53 -4.04
CA ALA A 58 -3.43 -2.95 -2.90
C ALA A 58 -4.81 -2.28 -2.93
N PHE A 59 -4.86 -0.97 -3.12
CA PHE A 59 -6.10 -0.23 -3.24
C PHE A 59 -7.02 -0.75 -4.35
N SER A 60 -6.48 -0.95 -5.55
CA SER A 60 -7.25 -1.45 -6.69
C SER A 60 -7.81 -2.85 -6.45
N ARG A 61 -7.07 -3.69 -5.72
CA ARG A 61 -7.53 -5.03 -5.31
C ARG A 61 -8.63 -4.96 -4.26
N ILE A 62 -8.49 -4.12 -3.23
CA ILE A 62 -9.54 -3.88 -2.22
C ILE A 62 -10.80 -3.36 -2.90
N GLU A 63 -10.67 -2.39 -3.79
CA GLU A 63 -11.80 -1.85 -4.54
C GLU A 63 -12.48 -2.92 -5.40
N SER A 64 -11.70 -3.76 -6.07
CA SER A 64 -12.22 -4.89 -6.87
C SER A 64 -13.00 -5.89 -6.02
N VAL A 65 -12.51 -6.22 -4.82
CA VAL A 65 -13.18 -7.10 -3.85
C VAL A 65 -14.50 -6.46 -3.42
N LEU A 66 -14.48 -5.19 -3.01
CA LEU A 66 -15.70 -4.50 -2.55
C LEU A 66 -16.75 -4.32 -3.65
N ARG A 67 -16.32 -4.19 -4.90
CA ARG A 67 -17.24 -4.17 -6.05
C ARG A 67 -17.90 -5.52 -6.33
N GLN A 68 -17.27 -6.61 -5.89
CA GLN A 68 -17.80 -7.97 -5.97
C GLN A 68 -18.57 -8.37 -4.71
N GLY A 69 -18.53 -7.53 -3.66
CA GLY A 69 -19.23 -7.74 -2.41
C GLY A 69 -20.73 -7.98 -2.62
N TRP A 70 -21.22 -9.02 -1.95
CA TRP A 70 -22.60 -9.48 -1.92
C TRP A 70 -23.34 -8.98 -0.69
N SER A 71 -22.73 -9.17 0.49
CA SER A 71 -23.29 -8.72 1.75
C SER A 71 -22.91 -7.28 2.06
N ALA A 72 -23.55 -6.72 3.10
CA ALA A 72 -23.11 -5.44 3.65
C ALA A 72 -21.70 -5.64 4.24
N PRO A 73 -20.70 -4.91 3.72
CA PRO A 73 -19.37 -5.00 4.29
C PRO A 73 -19.40 -4.52 5.75
N THR A 74 -18.77 -5.29 6.63
CA THR A 74 -18.76 -5.09 8.08
C THR A 74 -17.35 -4.74 8.51
N ILE A 75 -17.19 -3.60 9.18
CA ILE A 75 -15.91 -3.23 9.81
C ILE A 75 -15.84 -3.97 11.15
N LEU A 76 -14.74 -4.67 11.38
CA LEU A 76 -14.51 -5.41 12.63
C LEU A 76 -14.24 -4.46 13.79
N ASP A 77 -14.39 -4.97 15.02
CA ASP A 77 -14.32 -4.15 16.25
C ASP A 77 -12.98 -3.43 16.45
N ASP A 78 -11.90 -3.94 15.85
CA ASP A 78 -10.57 -3.32 15.88
C ASP A 78 -10.45 -2.13 14.90
N GLY A 79 -11.39 -1.97 13.97
CA GLY A 79 -11.37 -0.91 12.95
C GLY A 79 -10.35 -1.12 11.82
N ASP A 80 -9.49 -2.14 11.95
CA ASP A 80 -8.37 -2.40 11.03
C ASP A 80 -8.70 -3.46 9.98
N ALA A 81 -9.87 -4.08 10.10
CA ALA A 81 -10.31 -5.12 9.20
C ALA A 81 -11.73 -4.88 8.69
N LEU A 82 -11.91 -5.22 7.41
CA LEU A 82 -13.16 -5.13 6.68
C LEU A 82 -13.53 -6.51 6.14
N GLN A 83 -14.71 -6.98 6.51
CA GLN A 83 -15.26 -8.26 6.09
C GLN A 83 -16.40 -8.04 5.10
N VAL A 84 -16.45 -8.83 4.03
CA VAL A 84 -17.53 -8.80 3.05
C VAL A 84 -17.67 -10.17 2.41
N ASP A 85 -18.89 -10.62 2.19
CA ASP A 85 -19.11 -11.85 1.44
C ASP A 85 -18.93 -11.57 -0.05
N VAL A 86 -18.15 -12.42 -0.70
CA VAL A 86 -17.75 -12.28 -2.10
C VAL A 86 -18.19 -13.48 -2.91
N LEU A 87 -18.35 -13.22 -4.21
CA LEU A 87 -18.84 -14.18 -5.19
C LEU A 87 -17.79 -14.44 -6.25
N GLY A 88 -17.96 -15.54 -6.98
CA GLY A 88 -17.06 -15.91 -8.07
C GLY A 88 -15.73 -16.45 -7.57
N TYR A 89 -15.75 -17.20 -6.47
CA TYR A 89 -14.60 -17.95 -5.96
C TYR A 89 -15.00 -19.41 -5.76
N SER A 90 -14.09 -20.32 -6.08
CA SER A 90 -14.24 -21.76 -5.83
C SER A 90 -13.01 -22.29 -5.13
N TRP A 91 -13.21 -23.17 -4.16
CA TRP A 91 -12.12 -23.86 -3.51
C TRP A 91 -11.52 -24.94 -4.42
N ASN A 92 -10.23 -24.86 -4.66
CA ASN A 92 -9.48 -25.86 -5.41
C ASN A 92 -8.84 -26.86 -4.45
N ASN A 93 -9.41 -28.06 -4.38
CA ASN A 93 -8.91 -29.14 -3.52
C ASN A 93 -7.51 -29.64 -3.90
N GLN A 94 -7.02 -29.37 -5.11
CA GLN A 94 -5.68 -29.82 -5.54
C GLN A 94 -4.60 -28.85 -5.09
N THR A 95 -4.86 -27.55 -5.16
CA THR A 95 -3.91 -26.49 -4.77
C THR A 95 -4.12 -26.01 -3.34
N THR A 96 -5.23 -26.40 -2.70
CA THR A 96 -5.65 -25.92 -1.38
C THR A 96 -5.75 -24.39 -1.33
N GLN A 97 -6.35 -23.80 -2.36
CA GLN A 97 -6.49 -22.35 -2.51
C GLN A 97 -7.85 -21.99 -3.10
N TRP A 98 -8.34 -20.80 -2.76
CA TRP A 98 -9.48 -20.18 -3.44
C TRP A 98 -9.06 -19.62 -4.79
N ASP A 99 -9.66 -20.14 -5.85
CA ASP A 99 -9.46 -19.66 -7.21
C ASP A 99 -10.62 -18.76 -7.63
N ARG A 100 -10.28 -17.65 -8.30
CA ARG A 100 -11.28 -16.75 -8.86
C ARG A 100 -11.89 -17.36 -10.11
N ILE A 101 -13.21 -17.46 -10.12
CA ILE A 101 -14.01 -17.84 -11.28
C ILE A 101 -14.19 -16.60 -12.16
N ASP A 102 -14.06 -16.78 -13.47
CA ASP A 102 -14.28 -15.71 -14.44
C ASP A 102 -15.70 -15.11 -14.27
N PRO A 103 -15.85 -13.79 -14.05
CA PRO A 103 -17.15 -13.13 -13.97
C PRO A 103 -18.08 -13.38 -15.16
N ALA A 104 -17.54 -13.73 -16.33
CA ALA A 104 -18.34 -14.05 -17.52
C ALA A 104 -18.98 -15.46 -17.45
N THR A 105 -18.50 -16.33 -16.56
CA THR A 105 -18.90 -17.74 -16.51
C THR A 105 -19.84 -18.07 -15.37
N TRP A 106 -20.28 -17.11 -14.57
CA TRP A 106 -21.29 -17.34 -13.53
C TRP A 106 -22.41 -16.31 -13.58
N ARG A 107 -23.57 -16.69 -13.06
CA ARG A 107 -24.76 -15.84 -13.00
C ARG A 107 -25.50 -16.02 -11.69
N ARG A 108 -26.30 -15.00 -11.38
CA ARG A 108 -27.20 -14.98 -10.22
C ARG A 108 -28.57 -15.53 -10.63
N GLU A 109 -29.08 -16.49 -9.88
CA GLU A 109 -30.43 -17.03 -10.01
C GLU A 109 -31.22 -16.76 -8.72
N TYR A 110 -32.56 -16.67 -8.83
CA TYR A 110 -33.44 -16.45 -7.69
C TYR A 110 -34.27 -17.70 -7.46
N ASP A 111 -34.13 -18.30 -6.27
CA ASP A 111 -34.99 -19.39 -5.85
C ASP A 111 -36.28 -18.81 -5.27
N LEU A 112 -37.37 -18.97 -6.03
CA LEU A 112 -38.72 -18.54 -5.61
C LEU A 112 -39.23 -19.30 -4.38
N SER A 113 -38.72 -20.50 -4.10
CA SER A 113 -39.17 -21.35 -3.02
C SER A 113 -38.49 -21.03 -1.68
N ALA A 114 -37.19 -20.75 -1.71
CA ALA A 114 -36.43 -20.27 -0.56
C ALA A 114 -36.56 -18.75 -0.35
N GLY A 115 -36.87 -17.99 -1.41
CA GLY A 115 -36.89 -16.53 -1.36
C GLY A 115 -35.49 -15.92 -1.34
N GLU A 116 -34.49 -16.65 -1.83
CA GLU A 116 -33.07 -16.30 -1.76
C GLU A 116 -32.42 -16.36 -3.14
N TYR A 117 -31.35 -15.59 -3.32
CA TYR A 117 -30.54 -15.67 -4.53
C TYR A 117 -29.39 -16.65 -4.31
N PHE A 118 -29.13 -17.47 -5.32
CA PHE A 118 -27.98 -18.37 -5.39
C PHE A 118 -27.20 -18.12 -6.68
N PHE A 119 -26.00 -18.69 -6.77
CA PHE A 119 -25.10 -18.45 -7.89
C PHE A 119 -24.78 -19.76 -8.56
N VAL A 120 -24.83 -19.76 -9.89
CA VAL A 120 -24.44 -20.92 -10.67
C VAL A 120 -23.34 -20.56 -11.64
N ASP A 121 -22.44 -21.52 -11.85
CA ASP A 121 -21.48 -21.46 -12.93
C ASP A 121 -22.15 -21.70 -14.29
N SER A 122 -21.35 -21.66 -15.35
CA SER A 122 -21.80 -21.88 -16.73
C SER A 122 -22.38 -23.27 -16.99
N SER A 123 -22.12 -24.22 -16.10
CA SER A 123 -22.65 -25.58 -16.12
C SER A 123 -23.93 -25.75 -15.29
N GLY A 124 -24.35 -24.70 -14.56
CA GLY A 124 -25.53 -24.73 -13.69
C GLY A 124 -25.24 -25.26 -12.28
N VAL A 125 -23.97 -25.41 -11.90
CA VAL A 125 -23.57 -25.87 -10.57
C VAL A 125 -23.51 -24.69 -9.61
N GLU A 126 -24.07 -24.87 -8.42
CA GLU A 126 -24.08 -23.85 -7.39
C GLU A 126 -22.66 -23.50 -6.89
N ILE A 127 -22.37 -22.20 -6.81
CA ILE A 127 -21.08 -21.67 -6.36
C ILE A 127 -21.24 -21.20 -4.90
N PRO A 128 -20.34 -21.58 -3.99
CA PRO A 128 -20.40 -21.13 -2.61
C PRO A 128 -20.15 -19.62 -2.51
N VAL A 129 -20.80 -19.00 -1.54
CA VAL A 129 -20.45 -17.65 -1.08
C VAL A 129 -19.25 -17.77 -0.14
N ALA A 130 -18.20 -17.02 -0.40
CA ALA A 130 -17.00 -17.02 0.45
C ALA A 130 -16.88 -15.69 1.19
N THR A 131 -16.38 -15.71 2.41
CA THR A 131 -16.17 -14.51 3.19
C THR A 131 -14.77 -13.97 2.95
N CYS A 132 -14.68 -12.74 2.47
CA CYS A 132 -13.43 -12.04 2.24
C CYS A 132 -13.15 -11.08 3.40
N THR A 133 -11.95 -11.15 3.97
CA THR A 133 -11.46 -10.22 4.99
C THR A 133 -10.24 -9.49 4.48
N VAL A 134 -10.34 -8.17 4.33
CA VAL A 134 -9.20 -7.27 4.11
C VAL A 134 -8.76 -6.76 5.48
N ARG A 135 -7.49 -6.90 5.82
CA ARG A 135 -6.96 -6.54 7.13
C ARG A 135 -5.68 -5.73 7.00
N TRP A 136 -5.50 -4.77 7.90
CA TRP A 136 -4.25 -4.06 8.11
C TRP A 136 -3.65 -4.47 9.43
N ASP A 137 -2.58 -5.26 9.33
CA ASP A 137 -1.87 -5.80 10.48
C ASP A 137 -0.71 -4.87 10.81
N ARG A 138 -0.86 -4.11 11.90
CA ARG A 138 0.20 -3.21 12.40
C ARG A 138 1.49 -4.00 12.67
N LEU A 139 2.63 -3.36 12.42
CA LEU A 139 3.95 -3.95 12.71
C LEU A 139 4.22 -4.03 14.21
N SER A 140 3.57 -3.18 15.01
CA SER A 140 3.66 -3.17 16.48
C SER A 140 2.29 -2.99 17.12
N THR A 141 2.12 -3.55 18.32
CA THR A 141 0.93 -3.35 19.17
C THR A 141 1.10 -2.23 20.19
N ASP A 142 2.32 -1.68 20.33
CA ASP A 142 2.61 -0.57 21.24
C ASP A 142 2.34 0.78 20.56
N PRO A 143 1.28 1.53 20.95
CA PRO A 143 0.90 2.79 20.32
C PRO A 143 1.93 3.91 20.45
N THR A 144 2.94 3.74 21.29
CA THR A 144 4.02 4.74 21.44
C THR A 144 5.13 4.57 20.40
N THR A 145 5.16 3.44 19.71
CA THR A 145 6.19 3.12 18.73
C THR A 145 5.79 3.62 17.34
N GLU A 146 6.79 4.03 16.56
CA GLU A 146 6.56 4.42 15.15
C GLU A 146 5.93 3.28 14.35
N GLU A 147 6.37 2.04 14.60
CA GLU A 147 5.90 0.82 13.96
C GLU A 147 4.40 0.57 14.14
N TYR A 148 3.75 1.16 15.15
CA TYR A 148 2.30 1.07 15.32
C TYR A 148 1.52 1.75 14.19
N HIS A 149 2.12 2.74 13.54
CA HIS A 149 1.48 3.51 12.48
C HIS A 149 1.72 2.93 11.10
N PHE A 150 2.46 1.82 11.01
CA PHE A 150 2.74 1.08 9.80
C PHE A 150 2.26 -0.35 9.95
N GLY A 151 1.87 -0.95 8.82
CA GLY A 151 1.34 -2.30 8.82
C GLY A 151 1.23 -2.89 7.44
N ASP A 152 1.02 -4.19 7.40
CA ASP A 152 0.86 -4.96 6.19
C ASP A 152 -0.62 -5.09 5.86
N VAL A 153 -0.95 -4.93 4.59
CA VAL A 153 -2.33 -5.09 4.12
C VAL A 153 -2.46 -6.49 3.56
N SER A 154 -3.27 -7.31 4.19
CA SER A 154 -3.56 -8.68 3.80
C SER A 154 -5.01 -8.82 3.35
N CYS A 155 -5.26 -9.82 2.53
CA CYS A 155 -6.60 -10.21 2.12
C CYS A 155 -6.72 -11.72 2.23
N SER A 156 -7.78 -12.18 2.87
CA SER A 156 -8.07 -13.59 3.04
C SER A 156 -9.48 -13.91 2.56
N ILE A 157 -9.64 -15.08 1.96
CA ILE A 157 -10.95 -15.64 1.62
C ILE A 157 -11.10 -16.93 2.41
N SER A 158 -12.25 -17.09 3.06
CA SER A 158 -12.59 -18.28 3.85
C SER A 158 -14.05 -18.70 3.68
N ASP A 159 -14.35 -19.97 3.92
CA ASP A 159 -15.71 -20.47 4.11
C ASP A 159 -15.95 -20.96 5.54
N GLU A 160 -17.20 -21.33 5.83
CA GLU A 160 -17.61 -21.95 7.10
C GLU A 160 -16.99 -23.35 7.32
N SER A 161 -16.51 -23.99 6.25
CA SER A 161 -15.87 -25.31 6.30
C SER A 161 -14.40 -25.24 6.74
N GLY A 162 -13.86 -24.03 6.94
CA GLY A 162 -12.49 -23.79 7.38
C GLY A 162 -11.45 -23.74 6.26
N ASN A 163 -11.88 -23.78 4.99
CA ASN A 163 -10.98 -23.58 3.86
C ASN A 163 -10.62 -22.11 3.76
N SER A 164 -9.33 -21.79 3.81
CA SER A 164 -8.86 -20.40 3.76
C SER A 164 -7.64 -20.25 2.87
N SER A 165 -7.59 -19.16 2.12
CA SER A 165 -6.38 -18.68 1.45
C SER A 165 -6.16 -17.21 1.81
N SER A 166 -4.90 -16.83 1.97
CA SER A 166 -4.51 -15.46 2.29
C SER A 166 -3.38 -15.02 1.39
N TRP A 167 -3.37 -13.73 1.03
CA TRP A 167 -2.30 -13.12 0.27
C TRP A 167 -2.03 -11.71 0.77
N LEU A 168 -0.76 -11.35 0.69
CA LEU A 168 -0.27 -10.02 1.00
C LEU A 168 -0.55 -9.08 -0.18
N LEU A 169 -1.21 -7.96 0.09
CA LEU A 169 -1.54 -6.93 -0.90
C LEU A 169 -0.45 -5.86 -0.98
N ALA A 170 0.02 -5.38 0.16
CA ALA A 170 1.12 -4.42 0.28
C ALA A 170 1.78 -4.53 1.66
N VAL A 171 3.02 -4.05 1.76
CA VAL A 171 3.86 -4.13 2.95
C VAL A 171 4.18 -2.73 3.46
N GLY A 172 4.15 -2.55 4.79
CA GLY A 172 4.54 -1.30 5.44
C GLY A 172 3.75 -0.10 4.95
N ILE A 173 2.45 -0.27 4.75
CA ILE A 173 1.50 0.81 4.53
C ILE A 173 1.29 1.53 5.86
N GLY A 174 1.51 2.85 5.86
CA GLY A 174 1.46 3.65 7.07
C GLY A 174 1.87 5.09 6.80
N THR A 175 1.65 5.94 7.79
CA THR A 175 1.86 7.39 7.63
C THR A 175 2.37 8.05 8.90
N HIS A 176 3.26 9.03 8.73
CA HIS A 176 3.63 9.98 9.77
C HIS A 176 2.64 11.14 9.90
N GLN A 177 1.65 11.21 9.01
CA GLN A 177 0.72 12.32 8.96
C GLN A 177 -0.15 12.33 10.21
N LEU A 178 -0.27 13.51 10.80
CA LEU A 178 -1.18 13.75 11.92
C LEU A 178 -2.57 14.13 11.40
N ASP A 179 -3.57 13.91 12.26
CA ASP A 179 -4.93 14.38 12.06
C ASP A 179 -5.01 15.92 12.02
N GLU A 180 -6.18 16.47 11.70
CA GLU A 180 -6.37 17.92 11.57
C GLU A 180 -6.06 18.69 12.87
N SER A 181 -6.21 18.02 14.02
CA SER A 181 -5.90 18.62 15.32
C SER A 181 -4.41 18.55 15.69
N GLY A 182 -3.64 17.73 14.97
CA GLY A 182 -2.21 17.51 15.21
C GLY A 182 -1.92 16.64 16.45
N SER A 183 -2.93 15.95 16.99
CA SER A 183 -2.78 15.16 18.22
C SER A 183 -2.44 13.71 17.97
N GLU A 184 -2.96 13.13 16.89
CA GLU A 184 -2.84 11.68 16.64
C GLU A 184 -2.42 11.43 15.20
N ARG A 185 -1.62 10.38 14.98
CA ARG A 185 -1.26 9.95 13.62
C ARG A 185 -2.44 9.22 12.99
N LEU A 186 -2.66 9.51 11.71
CA LEU A 186 -3.66 8.81 10.91
C LEU A 186 -3.26 7.33 10.72
N PRO A 187 -4.23 6.42 10.59
CA PRO A 187 -3.95 5.03 10.26
C PRO A 187 -3.49 4.89 8.80
N GLY A 188 -2.71 3.85 8.50
CA GLY A 188 -2.25 3.56 7.14
C GLY A 188 -3.41 3.18 6.20
N ILE A 189 -4.43 2.52 6.73
CA ILE A 189 -5.72 2.33 6.06
C ILE A 189 -6.85 2.68 7.02
N SER A 190 -7.95 3.20 6.50
CA SER A 190 -9.18 3.38 7.26
C SER A 190 -10.39 2.97 6.44
N PHE A 191 -11.35 2.33 7.10
CA PHE A 191 -12.65 2.01 6.56
C PHE A 191 -13.71 2.88 7.21
N ASP A 192 -14.63 3.42 6.41
CA ASP A 192 -15.74 4.23 6.88
C ASP A 192 -17.04 3.78 6.20
N ASP A 193 -18.03 3.40 7.01
CA ASP A 193 -19.34 2.98 6.53
C ASP A 193 -20.28 4.18 6.37
N GLN A 194 -20.67 4.42 5.11
CA GLN A 194 -21.60 5.48 4.71
C GLN A 194 -22.95 4.91 4.26
N GLY A 195 -23.33 3.74 4.80
CA GLY A 195 -24.62 3.08 4.61
C GLY A 195 -24.79 2.42 3.24
N GLN A 196 -24.78 3.20 2.15
CA GLN A 196 -24.89 2.68 0.76
C GLN A 196 -23.53 2.55 0.06
N ALA A 197 -22.46 2.96 0.75
CA ALA A 197 -21.10 2.87 0.25
C ALA A 197 -20.16 2.66 1.42
N ILE A 198 -19.02 2.04 1.13
CA ILE A 198 -17.86 2.11 2.02
C ILE A 198 -16.82 3.02 1.40
N ILE A 199 -16.22 3.83 2.26
CA ILE A 199 -15.07 4.63 1.94
C ILE A 199 -13.84 3.89 2.43
N VAL A 200 -12.91 3.67 1.53
CA VAL A 200 -11.57 3.17 1.84
C VAL A 200 -10.60 4.31 1.62
N THR A 201 -9.80 4.61 2.63
CA THR A 201 -8.71 5.58 2.54
C THR A 201 -7.41 4.87 2.87
N LEU A 202 -6.40 5.05 2.03
CA LEU A 202 -5.02 4.67 2.30
C LEU A 202 -4.21 5.96 2.50
N ASN A 203 -3.43 6.01 3.57
CA ASN A 203 -2.51 7.10 3.86
C ASN A 203 -1.07 6.55 3.85
N LEU A 204 -0.19 7.25 3.15
CA LEU A 204 1.21 6.87 3.00
C LEU A 204 2.11 8.09 3.20
N GLN A 205 2.99 8.01 4.19
CA GLN A 205 4.08 8.96 4.37
C GLN A 205 5.18 8.22 5.13
N ARG A 206 6.30 7.91 4.46
CA ARG A 206 7.40 7.11 5.04
C ARG A 206 8.43 7.95 5.78
N ASN A 207 8.53 9.23 5.46
CA ASN A 207 9.38 10.18 6.17
C ASN A 207 8.54 11.40 6.58
N PRO A 208 8.64 11.89 7.84
CA PRO A 208 7.93 13.10 8.27
C PRO A 208 8.17 14.33 7.40
N ASP A 209 9.34 14.42 6.74
CA ASP A 209 9.71 15.55 5.87
C ASP A 209 9.15 15.44 4.44
N GLU A 210 8.60 14.28 4.05
CA GLU A 210 8.01 14.05 2.74
C GLU A 210 6.56 14.55 2.66
N ILE A 211 6.09 14.82 1.44
CA ILE A 211 4.69 15.20 1.23
C ILE A 211 3.80 13.96 1.45
N PRO A 212 2.79 14.03 2.34
CA PRO A 212 1.87 12.92 2.53
C PRO A 212 1.13 12.55 1.25
N TYR A 213 1.02 11.25 1.01
CA TYR A 213 0.26 10.68 -0.09
C TYR A 213 -1.00 10.02 0.44
N SER A 214 -2.15 10.25 -0.20
CA SER A 214 -3.39 9.56 0.17
C SER A 214 -4.22 9.19 -1.04
N ILE A 215 -4.87 8.02 -0.97
CA ILE A 215 -5.85 7.55 -1.95
C ILE A 215 -7.15 7.29 -1.22
N ARG A 216 -8.25 7.86 -1.73
CA ARG A 216 -9.59 7.65 -1.19
C ARG A 216 -10.54 7.23 -2.30
N SER A 217 -11.35 6.22 -2.05
CA SER A 217 -12.40 5.78 -2.97
C SER A 217 -13.67 5.46 -2.20
N ARG A 218 -14.78 5.82 -2.83
CA ARG A 218 -16.13 5.52 -2.36
C ARG A 218 -16.67 4.38 -3.22
N VAL A 219 -16.72 3.19 -2.65
CA VAL A 219 -17.26 2.01 -3.33
C VAL A 219 -18.74 1.89 -3.00
N LYS A 220 -19.60 2.16 -4.00
CA LYS A 220 -21.05 1.94 -3.88
C LYS A 220 -21.35 0.44 -3.82
N ARG A 221 -22.24 0.05 -2.90
CA ARG A 221 -22.74 -1.31 -2.76
C ARG A 221 -23.60 -1.65 -3.98
N ARG A 222 -23.13 -2.53 -4.89
CA ARG A 222 -23.81 -2.82 -6.17
C ARG A 222 -24.79 -3.98 -6.10
N ASN A 223 -24.50 -5.00 -5.31
CA ASN A 223 -25.29 -6.24 -5.25
C ASN A 223 -26.18 -6.33 -4.02
N TYR A 224 -26.28 -5.25 -3.25
CA TYR A 224 -27.02 -5.23 -2.00
C TYR A 224 -28.51 -5.41 -2.25
N LEU A 225 -29.03 -6.57 -1.87
CA LEU A 225 -30.42 -6.72 -1.53
C LEU A 225 -30.57 -6.13 -0.13
N ALA A 226 -30.83 -4.82 -0.06
CA ALA A 226 -31.59 -4.34 1.07
C ALA A 226 -32.85 -5.22 1.10
N GLN A 227 -33.14 -5.85 2.24
CA GLN A 227 -34.43 -6.49 2.45
C GLN A 227 -35.49 -5.54 1.90
N ALA A 228 -36.12 -5.93 0.80
CA ALA A 228 -37.26 -5.23 0.27
C ALA A 228 -38.36 -5.39 1.33
N GLN A 229 -38.42 -4.44 2.25
CA GLN A 229 -39.56 -4.20 3.12
C GLN A 229 -40.24 -2.92 2.67
#